data_AF-A0A1P8KLE4-F1
#
_entry.id   AF-A0A1P8KLE4-F1
#
_cell.length_a   1.000
_cell.length_b   1.000
_cell.length_c   1.000
_cell.angle_alpha   90.00
_cell.angle_beta   90.00
_cell.angle_gamma   90.00
#
_symmetry.space_group_name_H-M   'P 1'
#
loop_
_entity.id
_entity.type
_entity.pdbx_description
1 polymer ?
#
loop_
_entity_poly.entity_id
_entity_poly.type
_entity_poly.pdbx_seq_one_letter_code
_entity_poly.pdbx_strand_id
1 'polypeptide(L)'
;MTGEDLKAVKALKEISEDSSLSKREKHLVGLAVTLTLGCTVCSTRRFTEALEDDISKKELIDLSDFVAITSAGVISRTALSSWDDNNDEICTDGTCSVS
;
A
#
# COMPACT_ATOMS: atom_id res chain seq x y z
N MET A 1 -4.64 -11.82 -17.84
CA MET A 1 -4.76 -10.98 -16.63
C MET A 1 -4.45 -9.55 -17.02
N THR A 2 -5.37 -8.63 -16.78
CA THR A 2 -5.15 -7.18 -16.90
C THR A 2 -4.92 -6.58 -15.52
N GLY A 3 -4.60 -5.28 -15.44
CA GLY A 3 -4.49 -4.60 -14.15
C GLY A 3 -5.81 -4.59 -13.35
N GLU A 4 -6.96 -4.71 -14.02
CA GLU A 4 -8.29 -4.73 -13.37
C GLU A 4 -8.55 -6.02 -12.57
N ASP A 5 -7.81 -7.08 -12.87
CA ASP A 5 -7.88 -8.34 -12.12
C ASP A 5 -7.17 -8.24 -10.75
N LEU A 6 -6.39 -7.18 -10.52
CA LEU A 6 -5.67 -6.97 -9.26
C LEU A 6 -6.59 -6.34 -8.22
N LYS A 7 -6.77 -7.01 -7.07
CA LYS A 7 -7.54 -6.50 -5.93
C LYS A 7 -7.14 -5.07 -5.51
N ALA A 8 -5.86 -4.74 -5.61
CA ALA A 8 -5.37 -3.41 -5.29
C ALA A 8 -5.89 -2.32 -6.25
N VAL A 9 -5.98 -2.62 -7.55
CA VAL A 9 -6.55 -1.70 -8.55
C VAL A 9 -8.04 -1.50 -8.32
N LYS A 10 -8.76 -2.57 -7.98
CA LYS A 10 -10.17 -2.50 -7.59
C LYS A 10 -10.39 -1.65 -6.33
N ALA A 11 -9.61 -1.89 -5.27
CA ALA A 11 -9.69 -1.12 -4.03
C ALA A 11 -9.42 0.38 -4.26
N LEU A 12 -8.42 0.72 -5.08
CA LEU A 12 -8.12 2.11 -5.44
C LEU A 12 -9.29 2.79 -6.17
N LYS A 13 -9.98 2.06 -7.05
CA LYS A 13 -11.17 2.57 -7.74
C LYS A 13 -12.32 2.81 -6.77
N GLU A 14 -12.60 1.85 -5.89
CA GLU A 14 -13.64 1.96 -4.85
C GLU A 14 -13.39 3.16 -3.94
N ILE A 15 -12.16 3.37 -3.46
CA ILE A 15 -11.78 4.54 -2.63
C ILE A 15 -12.03 5.86 -3.38
N SER A 16 -11.71 5.90 -4.68
CA SER A 16 -11.88 7.11 -5.49
C SER A 16 -13.36 7.45 -5.68
N GLU A 17 -14.21 6.43 -5.79
CA GLU A 17 -15.67 6.54 -5.98
C GLU A 17 -16.44 6.73 -4.66
N ASP A 18 -15.83 6.46 -3.50
CA ASP A 18 -16.49 6.52 -2.20
C ASP A 18 -16.92 7.95 -1.82
N SER A 19 -18.22 8.20 -1.68
CA SER A 19 -18.76 9.52 -1.32
C SER A 19 -18.56 9.90 0.16
N SER A 20 -18.23 8.94 1.03
CA SER A 20 -18.02 9.18 2.45
C SER A 20 -16.65 9.78 2.78
N LEU A 21 -15.69 9.66 1.87
CA LEU A 21 -14.34 10.21 2.02
C LEU A 21 -14.23 11.60 1.41
N SER A 22 -13.61 12.52 2.15
CA SER A 22 -13.17 13.80 1.63
C SER A 22 -12.10 13.63 0.54
N LYS A 23 -11.94 14.65 -0.30
CA LYS A 23 -10.91 14.66 -1.35
C LYS A 23 -9.51 14.43 -0.77
N ARG A 24 -9.23 15.01 0.40
CA ARG A 24 -7.97 14.81 1.13
C ARG A 24 -7.77 13.35 1.53
N GLU A 25 -8.79 12.71 2.11
CA GLU A 25 -8.70 11.31 2.53
C GLU A 25 -8.47 10.37 1.34
N LYS A 26 -9.16 10.61 0.22
CA LYS A 26 -8.95 9.84 -1.02
C LYS A 26 -7.51 9.92 -1.51
N HIS A 27 -6.92 11.12 -1.49
CA HIS A 27 -5.51 11.31 -1.85
C HIS A 27 -4.59 10.53 -0.93
N LEU A 28 -4.71 10.71 0.39
CA LEU A 28 -3.79 10.09 1.34
C LEU A 28 -3.87 8.55 1.31
N VAL A 29 -5.08 7.98 1.25
CA VAL A 29 -5.26 6.53 1.17
C VAL A 29 -4.77 6.01 -0.19
N GLY A 30 -5.12 6.68 -1.28
CA GLY A 30 -4.70 6.29 -2.63
C GLY A 30 -3.18 6.35 -2.80
N LEU A 31 -2.53 7.35 -2.21
CA LEU A 31 -1.08 7.51 -2.21
C LEU A 31 -0.40 6.44 -1.35
N ALA A 32 -0.95 6.12 -0.17
CA ALA A 32 -0.44 5.05 0.68
C ALA A 32 -0.40 3.70 -0.07
N VAL A 33 -1.48 3.35 -0.77
CA VAL A 33 -1.54 2.12 -1.57
C VAL A 33 -0.49 2.12 -2.68
N THR A 34 -0.34 3.21 -3.44
CA THR A 34 0.63 3.26 -4.54
C THR A 34 2.07 3.24 -4.07
N LEU A 35 2.35 3.81 -2.89
CA LEU A 35 3.65 3.72 -2.24
C LEU A 35 3.96 2.28 -1.82
N THR A 36 3.02 1.57 -1.19
CA THR A 36 3.18 0.15 -0.83
C THR A 36 3.39 -0.74 -2.06
N LEU A 37 2.73 -0.45 -3.18
CA LEU A 37 2.89 -1.19 -4.43
C LEU A 37 4.20 -0.86 -5.17
N GLY A 38 4.87 0.23 -4.84
CA GLY A 38 6.05 0.71 -5.58
C GLY A 38 5.74 1.19 -7.01
N CYS A 39 4.50 1.60 -7.32
CA CYS A 39 4.16 2.10 -8.65
C CYS A 39 4.62 3.56 -8.84
N THR A 40 5.80 3.78 -9.41
CA THR A 40 6.36 5.14 -9.59
C THR A 40 5.45 6.08 -10.39
N VAL A 41 4.82 5.59 -11.46
CA VAL A 41 3.90 6.39 -12.29
C VAL A 41 2.67 6.82 -11.49
N CYS A 42 2.06 5.87 -10.78
CA CYS A 42 0.87 6.11 -9.98
C CYS A 42 1.16 7.08 -8.82
N SER A 43 2.25 6.84 -8.09
CA SER A 43 2.67 7.66 -6.96
C SER A 43 3.01 9.08 -7.40
N THR A 44 3.78 9.24 -8.48
CA THR A 44 4.11 10.57 -9.04
C THR A 44 2.84 11.36 -9.34
N ARG A 45 1.88 10.76 -10.07
CA ARG A 45 0.63 11.44 -10.41
C ARG A 45 -0.15 11.86 -9.17
N ARG A 46 -0.29 10.97 -8.18
CA ARG A 46 -1.02 11.27 -6.95
C ARG A 46 -0.32 12.29 -6.05
N PHE A 47 1.01 12.31 -5.98
CA PHE A 47 1.73 13.40 -5.30
C PHE A 47 1.43 14.75 -5.95
N THR A 48 1.42 14.81 -7.28
CA THR A 48 1.08 16.04 -8.02
C THR A 48 -0.35 16.49 -7.74
N GLU A 49 -1.33 15.60 -7.90
CA GLU A 49 -2.75 15.95 -7.66
C GLU A 49 -3.03 16.33 -6.20
N ALA A 50 -2.37 15.67 -5.24
CA ALA A 50 -2.49 16.01 -3.82
C ALA A 50 -1.97 17.43 -3.51
N LEU A 51 -0.85 17.81 -4.11
CA LEU A 51 -0.30 19.17 -3.98
C LEU A 51 -1.19 20.22 -4.67
N GLU A 52 -1.80 19.88 -5.81
CA GLU A 52 -2.78 20.73 -6.51
C GLU A 52 -4.05 20.92 -5.67
N ASP A 53 -4.37 19.97 -4.80
CA ASP A 53 -5.50 20.00 -3.87
C ASP A 53 -5.12 20.48 -2.45
N ASP A 54 -4.09 21.33 -2.35
CA ASP A 54 -3.63 22.00 -1.13
C ASP A 54 -3.16 21.08 0.01
N ILE A 55 -2.87 19.81 -0.26
CA ILE A 55 -2.21 18.93 0.73
C ILE A 55 -0.74 19.33 0.82
N SER A 56 -0.28 19.65 2.02
CA SER A 56 1.07 20.18 2.20
C SER A 56 2.15 19.14 1.91
N LYS A 57 3.30 19.59 1.40
CA LYS A 57 4.48 18.72 1.23
C LYS A 57 4.88 18.04 2.55
N LYS A 58 4.68 18.70 3.70
CA LYS A 58 4.92 18.11 5.01
C LYS A 58 3.99 16.92 5.27
N GLU A 59 2.70 17.05 5.05
CA GLU A 59 1.75 15.94 5.23
C GLU A 59 2.10 14.75 4.32
N LEU A 60 2.55 15.02 3.10
CA LEU A 60 2.95 13.99 2.15
C LEU A 60 4.25 13.26 2.56
N ILE A 61 5.19 13.98 3.18
CA ILE A 61 6.37 13.38 3.81
C ILE A 61 5.95 12.53 5.01
N ASP A 62 5.14 13.09 5.91
CA ASP A 62 4.67 12.39 7.11
C ASP A 62 3.88 11.11 6.74
N LEU A 63 3.08 11.14 5.66
CA LEU A 63 2.41 9.96 5.10
C LEU A 63 3.42 8.93 4.55
N SER A 64 4.44 9.37 3.83
CA SER A 64 5.46 8.48 3.27
C SER A 64 6.23 7.76 4.38
N ASP A 65 6.61 8.48 5.44
CA ASP A 65 7.25 7.91 6.63
C ASP A 65 6.32 6.92 7.32
N PHE A 66 5.04 7.24 7.47
CA PHE A 66 4.05 6.33 8.03
C PHE A 66 3.93 5.02 7.23
N VAL A 67 3.84 5.10 5.90
CA VAL A 67 3.78 3.92 5.02
C VAL A 67 5.07 3.09 5.10
N ALA A 68 6.23 3.74 5.18
CA ALA A 68 7.51 3.06 5.30
C ALA A 68 7.63 2.31 6.65
N ILE A 69 7.30 2.98 7.76
CA ILE A 69 7.39 2.39 9.11
C ILE A 69 6.39 1.26 9.28
N THR A 70 5.16 1.39 8.78
CA THR A 70 4.16 0.32 8.83
C THR A 70 4.62 -0.92 8.05
N SER A 71 5.15 -0.72 6.83
CA SER A 71 5.69 -1.81 6.01
C SER A 71 6.88 -2.50 6.69
N ALA A 72 7.85 -1.74 7.20
CA ALA A 72 8.99 -2.27 7.94
C ALA A 72 8.56 -3.02 9.21
N GLY A 73 7.60 -2.46 9.95
CA GLY A 73 7.05 -3.07 11.16
C GLY A 73 6.38 -4.42 10.90
N VAL A 74 5.58 -4.53 9.83
CA VAL A 74 4.99 -5.80 9.40
C VAL A 74 6.08 -6.81 9.08
N ILE A 75 7.09 -6.43 8.28
CA ILE A 75 8.21 -7.33 7.94
C ILE A 75 8.92 -7.84 9.19
N SER A 76 9.29 -6.94 10.11
CA SER A 76 9.99 -7.32 11.34
C SER A 76 9.14 -8.23 12.23
N ARG A 77 7.85 -7.92 12.42
CA ARG A 77 6.96 -8.73 13.25
C ARG A 77 6.72 -10.10 12.65
N THR A 78 6.47 -10.19 11.34
CA THR A 78 6.30 -11.46 10.64
C THR A 78 7.56 -12.31 10.75
N ALA A 79 8.75 -11.73 10.55
CA ALA A 79 10.01 -12.47 10.68
C ALA A 79 10.19 -13.05 12.09
N LEU A 80 9.92 -12.25 13.13
CA LEU A 80 9.99 -12.71 14.52
C LEU A 80 8.99 -13.84 14.81
N SER A 81 7.72 -13.67 14.42
CA SER A 81 6.73 -14.73 14.62
C SER A 81 7.08 -16.00 13.85
N SER A 82 7.60 -15.88 12.62
CA SER A 82 8.01 -17.04 11.83
C SER A 82 9.24 -17.77 12.38
N TRP A 83 10.06 -17.13 13.23
CA TRP A 83 11.14 -17.82 13.95
C TRP A 83 10.65 -18.53 15.20
N ASP A 84 9.69 -17.93 15.91
CA ASP A 84 9.21 -18.42 17.21
C ASP A 84 8.07 -19.44 17.08
N ASP A 85 7.20 -19.29 16.07
CA ASP A 85 6.05 -20.16 15.84
C ASP A 85 6.45 -21.40 15.01
N ASN A 86 6.20 -22.60 15.55
CA ASN A 86 6.28 -23.85 14.78
C ASN A 86 4.99 -24.04 13.96
N ASN A 87 4.89 -23.35 12.82
CA ASN A 87 3.85 -23.60 11.83
C ASN A 87 4.36 -24.57 10.75
N ASP A 88 3.83 -25.80 10.74
CA ASP A 88 4.17 -26.84 9.77
C ASP A 88 3.34 -26.77 8.47
N GLU A 89 2.46 -25.78 8.31
CA GLU A 89 1.68 -25.60 7.08
C GLU A 89 2.57 -25.22 5.90
N ILE A 90 2.40 -25.93 4.79
CA ILE A 90 3.14 -25.70 3.54
C ILE A 90 2.18 -25.11 2.50
N CYS A 91 2.55 -23.95 1.93
CA CYS A 91 1.82 -23.38 0.80
C CYS A 91 1.90 -24.32 -0.42
N THR A 92 0.74 -24.76 -0.93
CA THR A 92 0.64 -25.72 -2.04
C THR A 92 0.90 -25.10 -3.42
N ASP A 93 1.05 -23.78 -3.49
CA ASP A 93 1.31 -23.02 -4.72
C ASP A 93 2.80 -22.95 -5.09
N GLY A 94 3.66 -23.65 -4.33
CA GLY A 94 5.11 -23.66 -4.53
C GLY A 94 5.85 -22.50 -3.86
N THR A 95 5.15 -21.60 -3.15
CA THR A 95 5.79 -20.46 -2.45
C THR A 95 6.81 -20.91 -1.40
N CYS A 96 6.61 -22.08 -0.79
CA CYS A 96 7.55 -22.68 0.17
C CYS A 96 8.67 -23.52 -0.48
N SER A 97 8.67 -23.70 -1.80
CA SER A 97 9.67 -24.52 -2.50
C SER A 97 11.01 -23.79 -2.58
N VAL A 98 12.10 -24.50 -2.28
CA VAL A 98 13.49 -24.00 -2.33
C VAL A 98 14.30 -24.61 -3.48
N SER A 99 13.61 -25.31 -4.38
CA SER A 99 14.16 -26.01 -5.55
C SER A 99 14.77 -25.07 -6.58
#